data_AF-A0A5C6ZWV6-F1
#
_entry.id   AF-A0A5C6ZWV6-F1
#
_cell.length_a   1.000
_cell.length_b   1.000
_cell.length_c   1.000
_cell.angle_alpha   90.00
_cell.angle_beta   90.00
_cell.angle_gamma   90.00
#
_symmetry.space_group_name_H-M   'P 1'
#
loop_
_entity.id
_entity.type
_entity.pdbx_description
1 polymer ?
#
loop_
_entity_poly.entity_id
_entity_poly.type
_entity_poly.pdbx_seq_one_letter_code
_entity_poly.pdbx_strand_id
1 'polypeptide(L)'
;MEKEFEIIKNLTPKQRAEFDEDIQQLYSEYHKALNGKVEKAKDIVTNINLNNEVYLRVVCAYDNTNTDRVKGKITELHKYNNEIEYKQAVAQERASLN
;
A
#
# COMPACT_ATOMS: atom_id res chain seq x y z
N MET A 1 3.74 10.41 11.71
CA MET A 1 2.31 10.29 11.36
C MET A 1 1.84 11.40 10.43
N GLU A 2 1.71 12.69 10.78
CA GLU A 2 1.10 13.67 9.84
C GLU A 2 1.91 13.92 8.55
N LYS A 3 3.25 14.00 8.63
CA LYS A 3 4.12 14.27 7.47
C LYS A 3 4.11 13.18 6.40
N GLU A 4 3.95 11.93 6.80
CA GLU A 4 3.99 10.79 5.87
C GLU A 4 2.76 10.81 4.96
N PHE A 5 1.58 11.17 5.49
CA PHE A 5 0.37 11.33 4.70
C PHE A 5 0.34 12.60 3.84
N GLU A 6 1.26 13.56 4.05
CA GLU A 6 1.40 14.71 3.14
C GLU A 6 1.83 14.28 1.74
N ILE A 7 2.52 13.15 1.61
CA ILE A 7 2.90 12.59 0.31
C ILE A 7 1.65 12.35 -0.54
N ILE A 8 0.61 11.76 0.03
CA ILE A 8 -0.68 11.49 -0.65
C ILE A 8 -1.38 12.80 -1.02
N LYS A 9 -1.32 13.81 -0.14
CA LYS A 9 -1.92 15.13 -0.40
C LYS A 9 -1.25 15.87 -1.55
N ASN A 10 0.04 15.62 -1.77
CA ASN A 10 0.85 16.25 -2.80
C ASN A 10 0.89 15.46 -4.13
N LEU A 11 0.18 14.33 -4.22
CA LEU A 11 0.05 13.59 -5.48
C LEU A 11 -0.73 14.41 -6.49
N THR A 12 -0.31 14.34 -7.75
CA THR A 12 -1.13 14.86 -8.86
C THR A 12 -2.45 14.09 -8.95
N PRO A 13 -3.50 14.66 -9.57
CA PRO A 13 -4.77 13.94 -9.75
C PRO A 13 -4.62 12.57 -10.41
N LYS A 14 -3.68 12.44 -11.36
CA LYS A 14 -3.39 11.17 -12.04
C LYS A 14 -2.74 10.16 -11.09
N GLN A 15 -1.69 10.57 -10.36
CA GLN A 15 -1.02 9.72 -9.37
C GLN A 15 -1.96 9.31 -8.25
N ARG A 16 -2.88 10.18 -7.85
CA ARG A 16 -3.89 9.86 -6.84
C ARG A 16 -4.90 8.84 -7.32
N ALA A 17 -5.35 8.94 -8.57
CA ALA A 17 -6.24 7.94 -9.15
C ALA A 17 -5.56 6.55 -9.22
N GLU A 18 -4.32 6.49 -9.69
CA GLU A 18 -3.52 5.26 -9.69
C GLU A 18 -3.34 4.70 -8.27
N PHE A 19 -3.03 5.56 -7.30
CA PHE A 19 -2.88 5.15 -5.90
C PHE A 19 -4.17 4.57 -5.32
N ASP A 20 -5.31 5.23 -5.53
CA ASP A 20 -6.60 4.78 -5.02
C ASP A 20 -7.02 3.44 -5.67
N GLU A 21 -6.76 3.26 -6.97
CA GLU A 21 -6.99 2.01 -7.69
C GLU A 21 -6.11 0.87 -7.17
N ASP A 22 -4.79 1.09 -7.05
CA ASP A 22 -3.84 0.09 -6.58
C ASP A 22 -4.16 -0.36 -5.14
N ILE A 23 -4.49 0.58 -4.25
CA ILE A 23 -4.87 0.29 -2.87
C ILE A 23 -6.19 -0.48 -2.80
N GLN A 24 -7.18 -0.11 -3.63
CA GLN A 24 -8.46 -0.80 -3.65
C GLN A 24 -8.32 -2.25 -4.19
N GLN A 25 -7.47 -2.43 -5.22
CA GLN A 25 -7.15 -3.76 -5.73
C GLN A 25 -6.46 -4.60 -4.66
N LEU A 26 -5.45 -4.04 -3.98
CA LEU A 26 -4.75 -4.67 -2.87
C LEU A 26 -5.73 -5.19 -1.81
N TYR A 27 -6.62 -4.32 -1.32
CA TYR A 27 -7.63 -4.71 -0.34
C TYR A 27 -8.56 -5.82 -0.83
N SER A 28 -8.94 -5.79 -2.10
CA SER A 28 -9.78 -6.83 -2.70
C SER A 28 -9.07 -8.18 -2.79
N GLU A 29 -7.79 -8.18 -3.17
CA GLU A 29 -6.97 -9.38 -3.21
C GLU A 29 -6.78 -9.98 -1.81
N TYR A 30 -6.51 -9.15 -0.80
CA TYR A 30 -6.40 -9.61 0.58
C TYR A 30 -7.72 -10.13 1.14
N HIS A 31 -8.84 -9.46 0.85
CA HIS A 31 -10.15 -9.93 1.27
C HIS A 31 -10.43 -11.35 0.73
N LYS A 32 -10.10 -11.60 -0.54
CA LYS A 32 -10.19 -12.92 -1.18
C LYS A 32 -9.20 -13.92 -0.57
N ALA A 33 -7.94 -13.55 -0.42
CA ALA A 33 -6.88 -14.43 0.09
C ALA A 33 -7.13 -14.88 1.54
N LEU A 34 -7.68 -13.99 2.37
CA LEU A 34 -8.05 -14.28 3.75
C LEU A 34 -9.39 -15.01 3.86
N ASN A 35 -10.13 -15.19 2.77
CA ASN A 35 -11.46 -15.82 2.73
C ASN A 35 -12.40 -15.26 3.82
N GLY A 36 -12.34 -13.95 4.06
CA GLY A 36 -13.09 -13.28 5.14
C GLY A 36 -12.69 -13.68 6.58
N LYS A 37 -11.65 -14.48 6.79
CA LYS A 37 -11.16 -14.90 8.12
C LYS A 37 -10.05 -13.94 8.58
N VAL A 38 -10.47 -12.97 9.39
CA VAL A 38 -9.73 -11.72 9.71
C VAL A 38 -8.89 -11.81 10.98
N GLU A 39 -8.72 -12.99 11.59
CA GLU A 39 -8.19 -13.09 12.98
C GLU A 39 -6.72 -12.70 13.17
N LYS A 40 -5.98 -12.33 12.12
CA LYS A 40 -4.66 -11.71 12.25
C LYS A 40 -4.53 -10.56 11.28
N ALA A 41 -4.84 -9.35 11.75
CA ALA A 41 -4.37 -8.11 11.15
C ALA A 41 -2.83 -8.15 11.12
N LYS A 42 -2.28 -8.71 10.05
CA LYS A 42 -0.87 -8.56 9.73
C LYS A 42 -0.74 -7.25 8.98
N ASP A 43 0.24 -6.45 9.38
CA ASP A 43 0.71 -5.32 8.58
C ASP A 43 1.10 -5.86 7.19
N ILE A 44 0.35 -5.43 6.19
CA ILE A 44 0.61 -5.76 4.79
C ILE A 44 1.54 -4.70 4.26
N VAL A 45 2.67 -5.12 3.76
CA VAL A 45 3.61 -4.24 3.07
C VAL A 45 3.40 -4.39 1.57
N THR A 46 3.18 -3.27 0.88
CA THR A 46 3.15 -3.22 -0.58
C THR A 46 4.04 -2.09 -1.09
N ASN A 47 4.57 -2.26 -2.30
CA ASN A 47 5.32 -1.22 -2.99
C ASN A 47 4.52 -0.77 -4.20
N ILE A 48 4.30 0.54 -4.31
CA ILE A 48 3.47 1.17 -5.34
C ILE A 48 4.36 2.12 -6.15
N ASN A 49 4.20 2.06 -7.47
CA ASN A 49 4.85 2.96 -8.42
C ASN A 49 3.78 3.79 -9.13
N LEU A 50 3.69 5.07 -8.78
CA LEU A 50 2.73 5.99 -9.37
C LEU A 50 3.40 6.75 -10.52
N ASN A 51 2.88 6.54 -11.73
CA ASN A 51 3.28 7.21 -12.96
C ASN A 51 4.80 7.15 -13.27
N ASN A 52 5.55 6.18 -12.75
CA ASN A 52 7.02 6.11 -12.84
C ASN A 52 7.75 7.34 -12.27
N GLU A 53 7.12 8.05 -11.33
CA GLU A 53 7.63 9.31 -10.76
C GLU A 53 7.65 9.26 -9.24
N VAL A 54 6.66 8.60 -8.63
CA VAL A 54 6.53 8.51 -7.19
C VAL A 54 6.53 7.05 -6.77
N TYR A 55 7.56 6.68 -6.03
CA TYR A 55 7.78 5.32 -5.55
C TYR A 55 7.48 5.25 -4.06
N LEU A 56 6.51 4.44 -3.68
CA LEU A 56 6.00 4.36 -2.32
C LEU A 56 6.10 2.94 -1.78
N ARG A 57 6.40 2.83 -0.50
CA ARG A 57 6.13 1.65 0.32
C ARG A 57 4.98 1.97 1.24
N VAL A 58 3.89 1.23 1.09
CA VAL A 58 2.68 1.40 1.87
C VAL A 58 2.56 0.20 2.80
N VAL A 59 2.46 0.47 4.08
CA VAL A 59 2.03 -0.54 5.05
C VAL A 59 0.59 -0.27 5.40
N CYS A 60 -0.26 -1.27 5.25
CA CYS A 60 -1.67 -1.17 5.59
C CYS A 60 -2.09 -2.30 6.53
N ALA A 61 -2.83 -1.92 7.57
CA ALA A 61 -3.56 -2.85 8.41
C ALA A 61 -4.97 -3.03 7.84
N TYR A 62 -5.39 -4.28 7.69
CA TYR A 62 -6.75 -4.61 7.28
C TYR A 62 -7.73 -4.36 8.43
N ASP A 63 -8.77 -3.55 8.23
CA ASP A 63 -9.80 -3.24 9.23
C ASP A 63 -11.17 -3.77 8.73
N ASN A 64 -11.76 -4.71 9.47
CA ASN A 64 -13.08 -5.27 9.15
C ASN A 64 -14.25 -4.61 9.89
N THR A 65 -14.00 -3.55 10.67
CA THR A 65 -15.06 -2.87 11.42
C THR A 65 -16.02 -2.07 10.54
N ASN A 66 -15.72 -1.94 9.23
CA ASN A 66 -16.57 -1.27 8.24
C ASN A 66 -17.16 -2.31 7.27
N THR A 67 -18.45 -2.64 7.44
CA THR A 67 -19.15 -3.71 6.70
C THR A 67 -19.49 -3.37 5.25
N ASP A 68 -19.44 -2.10 4.83
CA ASP A 68 -19.92 -1.67 3.49
C ASP A 68 -18.82 -1.47 2.44
N ARG A 69 -17.55 -1.35 2.85
CA ARG A 69 -16.39 -1.24 1.95
C ARG A 69 -15.19 -1.84 2.65
N VAL A 70 -14.43 -2.70 1.98
CA VAL A 70 -13.12 -3.14 2.49
C VAL A 70 -12.27 -1.89 2.69
N LYS A 71 -12.00 -1.53 3.95
CA LYS A 71 -11.16 -0.39 4.30
C LYS A 71 -9.95 -0.94 5.02
N GLY A 72 -8.80 -0.93 4.38
CA GLY A 72 -7.56 -0.96 5.15
C GLY A 72 -7.21 0.44 5.63
N LYS A 73 -6.49 0.49 6.74
CA LYS A 73 -5.87 1.70 7.27
C LYS A 73 -4.40 1.65 6.89
N ILE A 74 -3.93 2.63 6.15
CA ILE A 74 -2.48 2.82 5.96
C ILE A 74 -1.89 3.13 7.34
N THR A 75 -0.96 2.29 7.81
CA THR A 75 -0.27 2.40 9.09
C THR A 75 1.10 3.05 8.93
N GLU A 76 1.75 2.85 7.79
CA GLU A 76 3.04 3.45 7.46
C GLU A 76 3.06 3.82 5.97
N LEU A 77 3.69 4.93 5.64
CA LEU A 77 3.92 5.34 4.27
C LEU A 77 5.34 5.88 4.14
N HIS A 78 6.13 5.24 3.29
CA HIS A 78 7.48 5.67 2.98
C HIS A 78 7.59 5.98 1.49
N LYS A 79 8.27 7.07 1.16
CA LYS A 79 8.58 7.44 -0.23
C LYS A 79 10.06 7.19 -0.48
N TYR A 80 10.36 6.40 -1.51
CA TYR A 80 11.72 6.21 -1.98
C TYR A 80 12.19 7.43 -2.77
N ASN A 81 13.50 7.67 -2.78
CA ASN A 81 14.05 8.85 -3.47
C ASN A 81 14.06 8.67 -4.99
N ASN A 82 14.14 7.44 -5.48
CA ASN A 82 14.28 7.12 -6.91
C ASN A 82 13.87 5.66 -7.23
N GLU A 83 13.80 5.35 -8.52
CA GLU A 83 13.44 4.02 -9.03
C GLU A 83 14.39 2.91 -8.59
N ILE A 84 15.68 3.22 -8.44
CA ILE A 84 16.72 2.23 -8.11
C ILE A 84 16.50 1.73 -6.69
N GLU A 85 16.33 2.64 -5.73
CA GLU A 85 16.01 2.31 -4.33
C GLU A 85 14.72 1.49 -4.25
N TYR A 86 13.68 1.90 -4.98
CA TYR A 86 12.42 1.18 -5.06
C TYR A 86 12.60 -0.27 -5.55
N LYS A 87 13.28 -0.46 -6.69
CA LYS A 87 13.52 -1.78 -7.27
C LYS A 87 14.34 -2.67 -6.34
N GLN A 88 15.32 -2.10 -5.64
CA GLN A 88 16.12 -2.83 -4.65
C GLN A 88 15.27 -3.29 -3.47
N ALA A 89 14.43 -2.41 -2.91
CA ALA A 89 13.54 -2.75 -1.81
C ALA A 89 12.53 -3.84 -2.21
N VAL A 90 11.91 -3.71 -3.39
CA VAL A 90 10.98 -4.72 -3.93
C VAL A 90 11.67 -6.08 -4.09
N ALA A 91 12.91 -6.09 -4.60
CA ALA A 91 13.68 -7.32 -4.79
C ALA A 91 14.04 -7.97 -3.44
N GLN A 92 14.44 -7.18 -2.45
CA GLN A 92 14.77 -7.66 -1.10
C GLN A 92 13.55 -8.23 -0.37
N GLU A 93 12.41 -7.56 -0.44
CA GLU A 93 11.17 -8.04 0.18
C GLU A 93 10.71 -9.35 -0.47
N ARG A 94 10.81 -9.48 -1.81
CA ARG A 94 10.53 -10.74 -2.53
C ARG A 94 11.51 -11.85 -2.17
N ALA A 95 12.79 -11.53 -2.01
CA ALA A 95 13.80 -12.52 -1.62
C ALA A 95 13.61 -13.02 -0.18
N SER A 96 13.08 -12.18 0.71
CA SER A 96 12.84 -12.51 2.14
C SER A 96 11.58 -13.36 2.37
N LEU A 97 10.76 -13.54 1.34
CA LEU A 97 9.52 -14.35 1.37
C LEU A 97 9.71 -15.78 0.83
N ASN A 98 10.91 -16.13 0.34
CA ASN A 98 11.30 -17.47 -0.10
C ASN A 98 12.21 -18.15 0.94
#